data_AF-X1QHU5-F1
#
_entry.id   AF-X1QHU5-F1
#
_cell.length_a   1.000
_cell.length_b   1.000
_cell.length_c   1.000
_cell.angle_alpha   90.00
_cell.angle_beta   90.00
_cell.angle_gamma   90.00
#
_symmetry.space_group_name_H-M   'P 1'
#
loop_
_entity.id
_entity.type
_entity.pdbx_description
1 polymer ?
#
loop_
_entity_poly.entity_id
_entity_poly.type
_entity_poly.pdbx_seq_one_letter_code
_entity_poly.pdbx_strand_id
1 'polypeptide(L)'
;FLRHLILAAIEEFPHIPVCMHQDHGTSPDVCQRSIQLGFSSVMMDGSLGEDGKTPTDYEYNVRVTQQTVAMAHACGVSVEGELGCLGSLETGMAGEEDGIGAEGVLDHSQMLTDPEEAADFVKKTQVDALAIAIGTSHGAYKFTKPPTGDVLAIDRIKEIHKRIPNTHLVMHGSSSVPQEWLAIINQYGGDIKETYGVPVEEIVEGIKHGVRKVNIDTDLRLASTGAMRRLMAQNPSEFDPRKFFGETVKAMRDVCIA
;
A
#
# COMPACT_ATOMS: atom_id res chain seq x y z
N PHE A 1 3.07 0.67 21.55
CA PHE A 1 1.82 1.43 21.57
C PHE A 1 0.86 0.97 20.47
N LEU A 2 1.30 0.77 19.21
CA LEU A 2 0.44 0.30 18.08
C LEU A 2 -0.45 -0.89 18.45
N ARG A 3 0.13 -1.96 19.01
CA ARG A 3 -0.60 -3.14 19.52
C ARG A 3 -1.82 -2.76 20.39
N HIS A 4 -1.65 -1.81 21.31
CA HIS A 4 -2.72 -1.42 22.23
C HIS A 4 -3.80 -0.57 21.56
N LEU A 5 -3.48 0.18 20.51
CA LEU A 5 -4.51 0.88 19.72
C LEU A 5 -5.44 -0.11 19.02
N ILE A 6 -4.88 -1.18 18.46
CA ILE A 6 -5.67 -2.23 17.82
C ILE A 6 -6.48 -3.04 18.84
N LEU A 7 -5.91 -3.33 20.02
CA LEU A 7 -6.67 -3.98 21.10
C LEU A 7 -7.87 -3.13 21.53
N ALA A 8 -7.69 -1.81 21.71
CA ALA A 8 -8.79 -0.92 22.06
C ALA A 8 -9.87 -0.89 20.97
N ALA A 9 -9.49 -0.88 19.69
CA ALA A 9 -10.45 -0.93 18.59
C ALA A 9 -11.26 -2.25 18.58
N ILE A 10 -10.61 -3.39 18.84
CA ILE A 10 -11.30 -4.70 18.92
C ILE A 10 -12.24 -4.74 20.13
N GLU A 11 -11.84 -4.16 21.27
CA GLU A 11 -12.68 -4.06 22.46
C GLU A 11 -13.91 -3.16 22.25
N GLU A 12 -13.73 -2.02 21.58
CA GLU A 12 -14.82 -1.07 21.29
C GLU A 12 -15.76 -1.58 20.19
N PHE A 13 -15.23 -2.28 19.18
CA PHE A 13 -15.98 -2.75 18.01
C PHE A 13 -15.91 -4.29 17.87
N PRO A 14 -16.44 -5.06 18.85
CA PRO A 14 -16.22 -6.52 18.93
C PRO A 14 -16.90 -7.34 17.81
N HIS A 15 -17.74 -6.70 17.00
CA HIS A 15 -18.46 -7.32 15.90
C HIS A 15 -17.75 -7.14 14.55
N ILE A 16 -16.65 -6.39 14.51
CA ILE A 16 -15.85 -6.14 13.30
C ILE A 16 -14.57 -6.98 13.39
N PRO A 17 -14.36 -7.95 12.48
CA PRO A 17 -13.07 -8.63 12.38
C PRO A 17 -11.98 -7.64 11.98
N VAL A 18 -10.87 -7.61 12.74
CA VAL A 18 -9.74 -6.72 12.48
C VAL A 18 -8.49 -7.54 12.19
N CYS A 19 -7.81 -7.22 11.09
CA CYS A 19 -6.47 -7.70 10.78
C CYS A 19 -5.45 -6.61 11.14
N MET A 20 -4.44 -6.95 11.95
CA MET A 20 -3.26 -6.11 12.11
C MET A 20 -2.16 -6.66 11.21
N HIS A 21 -1.90 -5.94 10.11
CA HIS A 21 -0.95 -6.32 9.07
C HIS A 21 0.32 -5.47 9.17
N GLN A 22 1.50 -6.10 9.10
CA GLN A 22 2.78 -5.40 9.00
C GLN A 22 3.10 -5.20 7.53
N ASP A 23 3.16 -3.95 7.09
CA ASP A 23 3.52 -3.57 5.73
C ASP A 23 5.06 -3.55 5.57
N HIS A 24 5.53 -3.88 4.36
CA HIS A 24 6.94 -3.85 3.94
C HIS A 24 7.97 -4.37 4.97
N GLY A 25 7.81 -5.61 5.46
CA GLY A 25 8.84 -6.25 6.25
C GLY A 25 10.12 -6.48 5.44
N THR A 26 11.21 -5.79 5.78
CA THR A 26 12.47 -5.81 5.02
C THR A 26 13.33 -7.06 5.26
N SER A 27 13.00 -7.86 6.28
CA SER A 27 13.67 -9.14 6.54
C SER A 27 12.74 -10.13 7.27
N PRO A 28 13.05 -11.45 7.22
CA PRO A 28 12.34 -12.43 8.04
C PRO A 28 12.38 -12.12 9.53
N ASP A 29 13.46 -11.51 10.04
CA ASP A 29 13.56 -11.13 11.46
C ASP A 29 12.58 -10.02 11.84
N VAL A 30 12.36 -9.04 10.95
CA VAL A 30 11.34 -8.00 11.13
C VAL A 30 9.94 -8.60 11.14
N CYS A 31 9.66 -9.55 10.23
CA CYS A 31 8.40 -10.28 10.20
C CYS A 31 8.20 -11.08 11.49
N GLN A 32 9.24 -11.76 11.98
CA GLN A 32 9.20 -12.54 13.22
C GLN A 32 8.90 -11.63 14.41
N ARG A 33 9.55 -10.46 14.47
CA ARG A 33 9.31 -9.47 15.51
C ARG A 33 7.86 -8.98 15.49
N SER A 34 7.29 -8.78 14.32
CA SER A 34 5.89 -8.36 14.16
C SER A 34 4.93 -9.43 14.68
N ILE A 35 5.17 -10.71 14.37
CA ILE A 35 4.41 -11.83 14.94
C ILE A 35 4.48 -11.82 16.47
N GLN A 36 5.66 -11.63 17.07
CA GLN A 36 5.81 -11.53 18.54
C GLN A 36 5.02 -10.36 19.16
N LEU A 37 4.80 -9.30 18.39
CA LEU A 37 4.02 -8.14 18.81
C LEU A 37 2.51 -8.33 18.66
N GLY A 38 2.07 -9.47 18.12
CA GLY A 38 0.66 -9.86 17.98
C GLY A 38 0.03 -9.48 16.65
N PHE A 39 0.83 -9.24 15.61
CA PHE A 39 0.31 -9.07 14.25
C PHE A 39 -0.30 -10.38 13.75
N SER A 40 -1.48 -10.28 13.12
CA SER A 40 -2.20 -11.42 12.54
C SER A 40 -1.83 -11.66 11.08
N SER A 41 -1.12 -10.72 10.45
CA SER A 41 -0.57 -10.84 9.11
C SER A 41 0.74 -10.05 9.00
N VAL A 42 1.66 -10.51 8.15
CA VAL A 42 2.91 -9.82 7.82
C VAL A 42 3.14 -9.82 6.32
N MET A 43 3.77 -8.78 5.79
CA MET A 43 4.34 -8.76 4.45
C MET A 43 5.84 -8.97 4.54
N MET A 44 6.37 -9.94 3.79
CA MET A 44 7.79 -10.01 3.47
C MET A 44 8.01 -9.34 2.13
N ASP A 45 8.50 -8.11 2.15
CA ASP A 45 8.90 -7.42 0.92
C ASP A 45 10.28 -7.90 0.50
N GLY A 46 10.31 -9.08 -0.10
CA GLY A 46 11.51 -9.65 -0.68
C GLY A 46 11.86 -9.07 -2.04
N SER A 47 11.09 -8.11 -2.58
CA SER A 47 11.44 -7.45 -3.84
C SER A 47 12.66 -6.52 -3.68
N LEU A 48 12.83 -6.00 -2.46
CA LEU A 48 13.91 -5.13 -2.04
C LEU A 48 14.83 -5.83 -1.02
N GLY A 49 16.05 -5.30 -0.87
CA GLY A 49 16.99 -5.74 0.14
C GLY A 49 16.58 -5.26 1.55
N GLU A 50 17.35 -5.67 2.57
CA GLU A 50 17.07 -5.26 3.95
C GLU A 50 17.15 -3.72 4.17
N ASP A 51 17.79 -3.01 3.23
CA ASP A 51 17.84 -1.55 3.19
C ASP A 51 16.51 -0.91 2.75
N GLY A 52 15.54 -1.70 2.28
CA GLY A 52 14.27 -1.24 1.75
C GLY A 52 14.37 -0.45 0.45
N LYS A 53 15.50 -0.57 -0.27
CA LYS A 53 15.88 0.33 -1.38
C LYS A 53 16.48 -0.38 -2.58
N THR A 54 17.24 -1.44 -2.37
CA THR A 54 17.95 -2.13 -3.47
C THR A 54 17.07 -3.24 -4.03
N PRO A 55 16.66 -3.21 -5.32
CA PRO A 55 15.99 -4.35 -5.95
C PRO A 55 16.83 -5.62 -5.85
N THR A 56 16.20 -6.72 -5.48
CA THR A 56 16.87 -8.02 -5.31
C THR A 56 16.56 -8.96 -6.48
N ASP A 57 17.32 -10.05 -6.56
CA ASP A 57 17.03 -11.11 -7.52
C ASP A 57 15.88 -12.02 -7.06
N TYR A 58 15.28 -12.71 -8.02
CA TYR A 58 14.13 -13.59 -7.80
C TYR A 58 14.41 -14.70 -6.78
N GLU A 59 15.60 -15.29 -6.78
CA GLU A 59 15.94 -16.40 -5.89
C GLU A 59 16.11 -15.93 -4.44
N TYR A 60 16.65 -14.72 -4.23
CA TYR A 60 16.65 -14.05 -2.93
C TYR A 60 15.20 -13.88 -2.44
N ASN A 61 14.34 -13.27 -3.26
CA ASN A 61 12.95 -12.98 -2.90
C ASN A 61 12.19 -14.25 -2.50
N VAL A 62 12.27 -15.30 -3.33
CA VAL A 62 11.64 -16.60 -3.04
C VAL A 62 12.15 -17.16 -1.71
N ARG A 63 13.45 -17.14 -1.47
CA ARG A 63 14.06 -17.72 -0.26
C ARG A 63 13.59 -17.02 1.01
N VAL A 64 13.66 -15.68 1.06
CA VAL A 64 13.26 -14.92 2.25
C VAL A 64 11.75 -15.00 2.48
N THR A 65 10.96 -15.02 1.42
CA THR A 65 9.50 -15.17 1.50
C THR A 65 9.12 -16.57 1.99
N GLN A 66 9.75 -17.64 1.48
CA GLN A 66 9.54 -19.01 1.98
C GLN A 66 9.88 -19.16 3.47
N GLN A 67 10.99 -18.56 3.91
CA GLN A 67 11.37 -18.57 5.31
C GLN A 67 10.30 -17.88 6.17
N THR A 68 9.80 -16.73 5.73
CA THR A 68 8.72 -16.00 6.42
C THR A 68 7.42 -16.78 6.45
N VAL A 69 7.01 -17.37 5.34
CA VAL A 69 5.82 -18.23 5.23
C VAL A 69 5.91 -19.39 6.23
N ALA A 70 7.03 -20.12 6.24
CA ALA A 70 7.20 -21.27 7.12
C ALA A 70 7.03 -20.90 8.62
N MET A 71 7.60 -19.79 9.07
CA MET A 71 7.48 -19.37 10.48
C MET A 71 6.11 -18.76 10.82
N ALA A 72 5.49 -18.04 9.89
CA ALA A 72 4.20 -17.38 10.11
C ALA A 72 3.05 -18.41 10.13
N HIS A 73 3.02 -19.32 9.16
CA HIS A 73 2.01 -20.37 9.05
C HIS A 73 2.06 -21.33 10.24
N ALA A 74 3.24 -21.59 10.80
CA ALA A 74 3.38 -22.39 12.04
C ALA A 74 2.65 -21.77 13.25
N CYS A 75 2.36 -20.47 13.20
CA CYS A 75 1.63 -19.73 14.24
C CYS A 75 0.24 -19.27 13.79
N GLY A 76 -0.22 -19.66 12.59
CA GLY A 76 -1.51 -19.22 12.04
C GLY A 76 -1.55 -17.76 11.56
N VAL A 77 -0.39 -17.14 11.31
CA VAL A 77 -0.27 -15.78 10.77
C VAL A 77 -0.18 -15.83 9.24
N SER A 78 -0.92 -14.97 8.54
CA SER A 78 -0.89 -14.88 7.08
C SER A 78 0.32 -14.09 6.56
N VAL A 79 0.80 -14.45 5.37
CA VAL A 79 1.92 -13.79 4.70
C VAL A 79 1.53 -13.24 3.34
N GLU A 80 1.85 -11.96 3.15
CA GLU A 80 1.93 -11.31 1.85
C GLU A 80 3.37 -11.32 1.36
N GLY A 81 3.58 -11.59 0.07
CA GLY A 81 4.86 -11.36 -0.61
C GLY A 81 4.69 -10.41 -1.78
N GLU A 82 5.77 -9.82 -2.26
CA GLU A 82 5.78 -8.92 -3.42
C GLU A 82 6.63 -9.47 -4.55
N LEU A 83 6.14 -9.36 -5.78
CA LEU A 83 6.91 -9.69 -6.99
C LEU A 83 6.84 -8.55 -8.00
N GLY A 84 8.00 -8.15 -8.52
CA GLY A 84 8.20 -6.87 -9.20
C GLY A 84 8.56 -5.77 -8.20
N CYS A 85 8.89 -4.59 -8.70
CA CYS A 85 9.20 -3.41 -7.89
C CYS A 85 8.19 -2.31 -8.21
N LEU A 86 7.62 -1.68 -7.18
CA LEU A 86 6.77 -0.51 -7.37
C LEU A 86 7.54 0.63 -8.05
N GLY A 87 6.88 1.32 -8.96
CA GLY A 87 7.53 2.23 -9.89
C GLY A 87 6.55 2.84 -10.88
N SER A 88 6.67 4.16 -11.08
CA SER A 88 5.94 4.86 -12.12
C SER A 88 6.50 4.49 -13.49
N LEU A 89 5.66 3.95 -14.38
CA LEU A 89 6.07 3.64 -15.76
C LEU A 89 6.43 4.89 -16.57
N GLU A 90 6.03 6.08 -16.13
CA GLU A 90 6.41 7.35 -16.77
C GLU A 90 7.85 7.76 -16.46
N THR A 91 8.31 7.52 -15.22
CA THR A 91 9.57 8.09 -14.71
C THR A 91 10.63 7.05 -14.37
N GLY A 92 10.24 5.79 -14.20
CA GLY A 92 11.10 4.74 -13.68
C GLY A 92 11.38 4.81 -12.18
N MET A 93 10.68 5.68 -11.43
CA MET A 93 10.94 5.92 -10.01
C MET A 93 9.81 5.39 -9.12
N ALA A 94 10.17 4.79 -7.98
CA ALA A 94 9.25 4.16 -7.01
C ALA A 94 8.50 5.14 -6.08
N GLY A 95 9.12 6.29 -5.79
CA GLY A 95 8.75 7.08 -4.61
C GLY A 95 9.14 6.38 -3.32
N GLU A 96 8.75 6.92 -2.18
CA GLU A 96 9.03 6.34 -0.86
C GLU A 96 7.74 6.25 -0.03
N GLU A 97 7.55 5.12 0.65
CA GLU A 97 6.56 4.93 1.71
C GLU A 97 7.32 4.67 3.01
N ASP A 98 7.28 5.63 3.94
CA ASP A 98 8.02 5.59 5.21
C ASP A 98 9.53 5.22 5.07
N GLY A 99 10.14 5.62 3.95
CA GLY A 99 11.54 5.37 3.61
C GLY A 99 11.81 4.11 2.80
N ILE A 100 10.76 3.39 2.38
CA ILE A 100 10.81 2.15 1.59
C ILE A 100 10.40 2.44 0.15
N GLY A 101 11.22 1.98 -0.79
CA GLY A 101 11.01 2.15 -2.23
C GLY A 101 12.34 2.09 -2.98
N ALA A 102 12.31 1.57 -4.19
CA ALA A 102 13.53 1.36 -4.96
C ALA A 102 14.29 2.69 -5.23
N GLU A 103 15.59 2.70 -4.94
CA GLU A 103 16.46 3.82 -5.30
C GLU A 103 17.00 3.66 -6.73
N GLY A 104 16.98 4.76 -7.49
CA GLY A 104 17.45 4.80 -8.88
C GLY A 104 16.32 4.74 -9.91
N VAL A 105 16.69 4.51 -11.17
CA VAL A 105 15.75 4.35 -12.28
C VAL A 105 15.60 2.84 -12.53
N LEU A 106 14.38 2.34 -12.36
CA LEU A 106 14.02 0.95 -12.60
C LEU A 106 13.83 0.68 -14.08
N ASP A 107 14.20 -0.53 -14.51
CA ASP A 107 13.84 -1.02 -15.84
C ASP A 107 12.35 -1.34 -15.92
N HIS A 108 11.77 -1.17 -17.11
CA HIS A 108 10.34 -1.42 -17.34
C HIS A 108 9.91 -2.85 -16.95
N SER A 109 10.79 -3.84 -17.12
CA SER A 109 10.52 -5.23 -16.71
C SER A 109 10.50 -5.42 -15.19
N GLN A 110 11.15 -4.55 -14.42
CA GLN A 110 11.09 -4.60 -12.96
C GLN A 110 9.77 -4.04 -12.44
N MET A 111 9.19 -3.05 -13.14
CA MET A 111 7.96 -2.35 -12.71
C MET A 111 6.66 -3.04 -13.15
N LEU A 112 6.75 -4.18 -13.85
CA LEU A 112 5.61 -4.91 -14.36
C LEU A 112 5.77 -6.41 -14.14
N THR A 113 5.08 -6.94 -13.14
CA THR A 113 5.15 -8.36 -12.75
C THR A 113 4.79 -9.29 -13.90
N ASP A 114 5.65 -10.24 -14.22
CA ASP A 114 5.36 -11.26 -15.23
C ASP A 114 4.35 -12.31 -14.72
N PRO A 115 3.29 -12.67 -15.48
CA PRO A 115 2.30 -13.65 -15.04
C PRO A 115 2.85 -15.07 -14.78
N GLU A 116 3.86 -15.52 -15.53
CA GLU A 116 4.47 -16.83 -15.32
C GLU A 116 5.39 -16.83 -14.09
N GLU A 117 6.16 -15.75 -13.89
CA GLU A 117 6.92 -15.58 -12.64
C GLU A 117 6.00 -15.49 -11.42
N ALA A 118 4.87 -14.79 -11.50
CA ALA A 118 3.89 -14.74 -10.42
C ALA A 118 3.37 -16.13 -10.05
N ALA A 119 3.13 -16.97 -11.06
CA ALA A 119 2.67 -18.33 -10.85
C ALA A 119 3.73 -19.24 -10.24
N ASP A 120 4.99 -19.13 -10.67
CA ASP A 120 6.11 -19.85 -10.06
C ASP A 120 6.35 -19.36 -8.63
N PHE A 121 6.30 -18.05 -8.39
CA PHE A 121 6.51 -17.45 -7.08
C PHE A 121 5.48 -17.98 -6.08
N VAL A 122 4.18 -17.86 -6.38
CA VAL A 122 3.11 -18.40 -5.52
C VAL A 122 3.29 -19.89 -5.27
N LYS A 123 3.63 -20.66 -6.31
CA LYS A 123 3.85 -22.11 -6.18
C LYS A 123 5.02 -22.42 -5.25
N LYS A 124 6.11 -21.67 -5.33
CA LYS A 124 7.31 -21.89 -4.50
C LYS A 124 7.11 -21.38 -3.08
N THR A 125 6.57 -20.18 -2.92
CA THR A 125 6.51 -19.49 -1.62
C THR A 125 5.30 -19.85 -0.80
N GLN A 126 4.17 -20.20 -1.44
CA GLN A 126 2.90 -20.49 -0.77
C GLN A 126 2.38 -19.29 0.04
N VAL A 127 2.65 -18.05 -0.40
CA VAL A 127 2.07 -16.84 0.19
C VAL A 127 0.53 -16.85 0.13
N ASP A 128 -0.11 -16.22 1.11
CA ASP A 128 -1.56 -16.08 1.19
C ASP A 128 -2.08 -14.94 0.30
N ALA A 129 -1.25 -13.92 0.10
CA ALA A 129 -1.52 -12.78 -0.77
C ALA A 129 -0.28 -12.40 -1.57
N LEU A 130 -0.47 -11.91 -2.80
CA LEU A 130 0.61 -11.48 -3.69
C LEU A 130 0.44 -10.03 -4.10
N ALA A 131 1.37 -9.17 -3.66
CA ALA A 131 1.56 -7.84 -4.19
C ALA A 131 2.24 -7.90 -5.56
N ILE A 132 1.73 -7.11 -6.50
CA ILE A 132 2.20 -7.07 -7.89
C ILE A 132 2.46 -5.63 -8.33
N ALA A 133 3.50 -5.44 -9.13
CA ALA A 133 3.83 -4.19 -9.79
C ALA A 133 3.07 -4.07 -11.10
N ILE A 134 2.25 -3.03 -11.22
CA ILE A 134 1.40 -2.73 -12.38
C ILE A 134 1.52 -1.27 -12.84
N GLY A 135 2.64 -0.61 -12.48
CA GLY A 135 2.87 0.81 -12.75
C GLY A 135 2.39 1.78 -11.66
N THR A 136 1.96 1.27 -10.50
CA THR A 136 1.72 2.11 -9.32
C THR A 136 3.02 2.42 -8.57
N SER A 137 3.02 3.52 -7.84
CA SER A 137 4.15 4.00 -7.02
C SER A 137 3.65 4.54 -5.67
N HIS A 138 4.55 4.76 -4.72
CA HIS A 138 4.23 5.30 -3.39
C HIS A 138 4.00 6.81 -3.38
N GLY A 139 3.35 7.31 -2.32
CA GLY A 139 3.09 8.74 -2.12
C GLY A 139 2.00 9.35 -3.01
N ALA A 140 1.95 10.69 -3.07
CA ALA A 140 0.93 11.46 -3.81
C ALA A 140 1.26 11.66 -5.29
N TYR A 141 2.54 11.64 -5.66
CA TYR A 141 3.02 11.94 -7.01
C TYR A 141 3.08 10.68 -7.88
N LYS A 142 1.92 10.04 -8.06
CA LYS A 142 1.84 8.77 -8.80
C LYS A 142 1.86 9.01 -10.31
N PHE A 143 1.00 9.93 -10.76
CA PHE A 143 0.87 10.29 -12.16
C PHE A 143 0.86 11.81 -12.35
N THR A 144 1.45 12.26 -13.46
CA THR A 144 1.46 13.68 -13.84
C THR A 144 0.17 14.13 -14.54
N LYS A 145 -0.65 13.16 -14.97
CA LYS A 145 -1.95 13.33 -15.65
C LYS A 145 -2.90 12.22 -15.16
N PRO A 146 -4.22 12.32 -15.39
CA PRO A 146 -5.12 11.21 -15.15
C PRO A 146 -4.58 9.94 -15.83
N PRO A 147 -4.37 8.83 -15.09
CA PRO A 147 -3.72 7.66 -15.66
C PRO A 147 -4.57 7.04 -16.76
N THR A 148 -3.91 6.62 -17.84
CA THR A 148 -4.49 5.77 -18.88
C THR A 148 -4.03 4.34 -18.66
N GLY A 149 -4.61 3.40 -19.42
CA GLY A 149 -4.18 1.99 -19.40
C GLY A 149 -2.71 1.76 -19.82
N ASP A 150 -2.04 2.78 -20.37
CA ASP A 150 -0.63 2.70 -20.77
C ASP A 150 0.32 2.83 -19.57
N VAL A 151 -0.09 3.55 -18.52
CA VAL A 151 0.74 3.83 -17.33
C VAL A 151 0.26 3.10 -16.08
N LEU A 152 -0.99 2.61 -16.11
CA LEU A 152 -1.57 1.75 -15.08
C LEU A 152 -2.07 0.47 -15.75
N ALA A 153 -1.30 -0.61 -15.62
CA ALA A 153 -1.48 -1.84 -16.37
C ALA A 153 -2.54 -2.77 -15.75
N ILE A 154 -3.81 -2.35 -15.71
CA ILE A 154 -4.91 -3.19 -15.17
C ILE A 154 -5.07 -4.49 -15.96
N ASP A 155 -4.78 -4.50 -17.26
CA ASP A 155 -4.79 -5.73 -18.05
C ASP A 155 -3.77 -6.76 -17.54
N ARG A 156 -2.65 -6.31 -16.95
CA ARG A 156 -1.69 -7.22 -16.31
C ARG A 156 -2.29 -7.94 -15.10
N ILE A 157 -3.15 -7.28 -14.32
CA ILE A 157 -3.90 -7.93 -13.22
C ILE A 157 -4.75 -9.08 -13.78
N LYS A 158 -5.43 -8.85 -14.91
CA LYS A 158 -6.30 -9.86 -15.56
C LYS A 158 -5.49 -11.07 -16.03
N GLU A 159 -4.32 -10.82 -16.62
CA GLU A 159 -3.39 -11.86 -17.07
C GLU A 159 -2.89 -12.71 -15.89
N ILE A 160 -2.43 -12.05 -14.82
CA ILE A 160 -1.96 -12.71 -13.60
C ILE A 160 -3.10 -13.52 -12.98
N HIS A 161 -4.27 -12.94 -12.81
CA HIS A 161 -5.41 -13.63 -12.21
C HIS A 161 -5.85 -14.85 -13.03
N LYS A 162 -5.86 -14.77 -14.36
CA LYS A 162 -6.11 -15.93 -15.22
C LYS A 162 -5.11 -17.05 -14.97
N ARG A 163 -3.86 -16.70 -14.67
CA ARG A 163 -2.77 -17.66 -14.45
C ARG A 163 -2.76 -18.26 -13.04
N ILE A 164 -3.16 -17.49 -12.03
CA ILE A 164 -3.28 -17.88 -10.62
C ILE A 164 -4.67 -17.52 -10.05
N PRO A 165 -5.74 -18.19 -10.50
CA PRO A 165 -7.13 -17.77 -10.25
C PRO A 165 -7.58 -17.85 -8.79
N ASN A 166 -6.84 -18.57 -7.95
CA ASN A 166 -7.14 -18.76 -6.54
C ASN A 166 -6.29 -17.89 -5.60
N THR A 167 -5.34 -17.12 -6.16
CA THR A 167 -4.48 -16.24 -5.36
C THR A 167 -5.17 -14.90 -5.11
N HIS A 168 -5.03 -14.37 -3.90
CA HIS A 168 -5.48 -13.04 -3.54
C HIS A 168 -4.43 -12.02 -3.96
N LEU A 169 -4.77 -11.15 -4.91
CA LEU A 169 -3.85 -10.11 -5.38
C LEU A 169 -3.95 -8.88 -4.48
N VAL A 170 -2.83 -8.17 -4.35
CA VAL A 170 -2.70 -6.94 -3.57
C VAL A 170 -2.25 -5.81 -4.48
N MET A 171 -2.97 -4.69 -4.39
CA MET A 171 -2.60 -3.45 -5.09
C MET A 171 -1.95 -2.48 -4.10
N HIS A 172 -0.64 -2.31 -4.26
CA HIS A 172 0.16 -1.33 -3.54
C HIS A 172 0.07 0.06 -4.18
N GLY A 173 0.44 1.09 -3.40
CA GLY A 173 0.47 2.46 -3.90
C GLY A 173 -0.85 2.95 -4.52
N SER A 174 -2.00 2.51 -3.99
CA SER A 174 -3.30 2.62 -4.68
C SER A 174 -4.23 3.71 -4.16
N SER A 175 -3.71 4.67 -3.40
CA SER A 175 -4.42 5.91 -3.08
C SER A 175 -4.87 6.67 -4.34
N SER A 176 -6.09 7.21 -4.31
CA SER A 176 -6.74 7.87 -5.44
C SER A 176 -6.41 9.36 -5.56
N VAL A 177 -5.86 9.97 -4.51
CA VAL A 177 -5.50 11.39 -4.43
C VAL A 177 -6.72 12.30 -4.72
N PRO A 178 -7.65 12.45 -3.76
CA PRO A 178 -8.86 13.23 -3.96
C PRO A 178 -8.53 14.70 -4.28
N GLN A 179 -8.96 15.14 -5.45
CA GLN A 179 -8.66 16.49 -5.95
C GLN A 179 -9.26 17.60 -5.07
N GLU A 180 -10.38 17.32 -4.40
CA GLU A 180 -10.98 18.24 -3.43
C GLU A 180 -10.04 18.56 -2.26
N TRP A 181 -9.32 17.56 -1.75
CA TRP A 181 -8.40 17.75 -0.63
C TRP A 181 -7.13 18.47 -1.07
N LEU A 182 -6.65 18.24 -2.30
CA LEU A 182 -5.56 19.05 -2.88
C LEU A 182 -5.96 20.53 -2.98
N ALA A 183 -7.15 20.81 -3.49
CA ALA A 183 -7.67 22.17 -3.60
C ALA A 183 -7.80 22.84 -2.23
N ILE A 184 -8.33 22.13 -1.23
CA ILE A 184 -8.42 22.63 0.15
C ILE A 184 -7.02 22.91 0.71
N ILE A 185 -6.07 22.00 0.57
CA ILE A 185 -4.70 22.20 1.07
C ILE A 185 -4.09 23.46 0.45
N ASN A 186 -4.16 23.61 -0.87
CA ASN A 186 -3.59 24.75 -1.58
C ASN A 186 -4.30 26.07 -1.23
N GLN A 187 -5.62 26.05 -1.05
CA GLN A 187 -6.40 27.20 -0.60
C GLN A 187 -5.95 27.69 0.79
N TYR A 188 -5.58 26.77 1.68
CA TYR A 188 -5.19 27.08 3.06
C TYR A 188 -3.68 26.96 3.28
N GLY A 189 -2.90 27.55 2.36
CA GLY A 189 -1.46 27.80 2.52
C GLY A 189 -0.57 26.57 2.34
N GLY A 190 -1.07 25.50 1.71
CA GLY A 190 -0.26 24.42 1.18
C GLY A 190 0.23 24.73 -0.23
N ASP A 191 1.16 23.90 -0.72
CA ASP A 191 1.69 23.96 -2.08
C ASP A 191 1.93 22.54 -2.57
N ILE A 192 0.85 21.89 -3.00
CA ILE A 192 0.88 20.57 -3.64
C ILE A 192 0.64 20.77 -5.12
N LYS A 193 1.59 20.31 -5.93
CA LYS A 193 1.49 20.33 -7.39
C LYS A 193 0.33 19.46 -7.85
N GLU A 194 -0.23 19.81 -9.00
CA GLU A 194 -1.21 18.97 -9.67
C GLU A 194 -0.66 17.55 -9.86
N THR A 195 -1.41 16.56 -9.37
CA THR A 195 -1.06 15.15 -9.44
C THR A 195 -2.30 14.30 -9.26
N TYR A 196 -2.20 13.05 -9.72
CA TYR A 196 -3.31 12.13 -9.83
C TYR A 196 -2.92 10.79 -9.19
N GLY A 197 -3.88 10.17 -8.50
CA GLY A 197 -3.74 8.82 -7.95
C GLY A 197 -4.38 7.75 -8.83
N VAL A 198 -4.60 6.57 -8.25
CA VAL A 198 -5.28 5.45 -8.94
C VAL A 198 -6.80 5.67 -8.90
N PRO A 199 -7.50 5.74 -10.05
CA PRO A 199 -8.95 5.92 -10.08
C PRO A 199 -9.68 4.76 -9.39
N VAL A 200 -10.73 5.06 -8.64
CA VAL A 200 -11.53 4.04 -7.92
C VAL A 200 -12.13 3.03 -8.89
N GLU A 201 -12.54 3.48 -10.08
CA GLU A 201 -13.09 2.62 -11.13
C GLU A 201 -12.10 1.54 -11.58
N GLU A 202 -10.81 1.86 -11.65
CA GLU A 202 -9.74 0.92 -12.02
C GLU A 202 -9.42 -0.03 -10.86
N ILE A 203 -9.48 0.45 -9.61
CA ILE A 203 -9.38 -0.41 -8.42
C ILE A 203 -10.53 -1.43 -8.41
N VAL A 204 -11.76 -0.98 -8.67
CA VAL A 204 -12.95 -1.83 -8.79
C VAL A 204 -12.80 -2.83 -9.93
N GLU A 205 -12.21 -2.43 -11.06
CA GLU A 205 -11.88 -3.37 -12.13
C GLU A 205 -10.87 -4.42 -11.66
N GLY A 206 -9.78 -4.05 -10.98
CA GLY A 206 -8.84 -4.99 -10.36
C GLY A 206 -9.51 -5.97 -9.39
N ILE A 207 -10.47 -5.51 -8.59
CA ILE A 207 -11.25 -6.36 -7.67
C ILE A 207 -12.04 -7.44 -8.41
N LYS A 208 -12.59 -7.14 -9.60
CA LYS A 208 -13.27 -8.17 -10.42
C LYS A 208 -12.31 -9.27 -10.87
N HIS A 209 -11.00 -8.97 -10.94
CA HIS A 209 -9.94 -9.87 -11.39
C HIS A 209 -8.96 -10.24 -10.28
N GLY A 210 -9.46 -10.49 -9.06
CA GLY A 210 -8.67 -11.16 -8.03
C GLY A 210 -7.98 -10.26 -7.01
N VAL A 211 -8.05 -8.92 -7.14
CA VAL A 211 -7.57 -8.01 -6.08
C VAL A 211 -8.47 -8.11 -4.85
N ARG A 212 -7.86 -8.30 -3.68
CA ARG A 212 -8.55 -8.46 -2.38
C ARG A 212 -8.01 -7.57 -1.27
N LYS A 213 -6.83 -6.96 -1.46
CA LYS A 213 -6.26 -5.93 -0.59
C LYS A 213 -5.81 -4.74 -1.43
N VAL A 214 -6.17 -3.54 -1.00
CA VAL A 214 -5.83 -2.28 -1.67
C VAL A 214 -5.19 -1.38 -0.62
N ASN A 215 -3.92 -1.04 -0.79
CA ASN A 215 -3.19 -0.21 0.17
C ASN A 215 -3.52 1.28 -0.10
N ILE A 216 -4.06 1.95 0.92
CA ILE A 216 -4.43 3.37 0.89
C ILE A 216 -3.86 4.04 2.14
N ASP A 217 -3.01 5.05 1.95
CA ASP A 217 -2.47 5.86 3.05
C ASP A 217 -2.53 7.35 2.69
N THR A 218 -1.92 7.72 1.55
CA THR A 218 -1.85 9.12 1.07
C THR A 218 -3.18 9.86 1.15
N ASP A 219 -4.31 9.22 0.83
CA ASP A 219 -5.62 9.87 0.87
C ASP A 219 -6.01 10.31 2.28
N LEU A 220 -5.70 9.49 3.30
CA LEU A 220 -5.92 9.83 4.71
C LEU A 220 -4.99 10.95 5.16
N ARG A 221 -3.73 10.94 4.70
CA ARG A 221 -2.76 12.03 4.97
C ARG A 221 -3.26 13.36 4.39
N LEU A 222 -3.75 13.35 3.15
CA LEU A 222 -4.29 14.54 2.47
C LEU A 222 -5.57 15.05 3.15
N ALA A 223 -6.52 14.16 3.43
CA ALA A 223 -7.77 14.52 4.10
C ALA A 223 -7.53 15.13 5.49
N SER A 224 -6.66 14.48 6.29
CA SER A 224 -6.24 14.97 7.60
C SER A 224 -5.57 16.34 7.52
N THR A 225 -4.60 16.49 6.61
CA THR A 225 -3.85 17.75 6.43
C THR A 225 -4.75 18.89 5.97
N GLY A 226 -5.62 18.65 4.99
CA GLY A 226 -6.55 19.64 4.47
C GLY A 226 -7.56 20.09 5.51
N ALA A 227 -8.13 19.15 6.27
CA ALA A 227 -9.09 19.45 7.33
C ALA A 227 -8.45 20.32 8.43
N MET A 228 -7.24 19.98 8.85
CA MET A 228 -6.51 20.75 9.86
C MET A 228 -6.16 22.16 9.37
N ARG A 229 -5.61 22.30 8.15
CA ARG A 229 -5.27 23.61 7.55
C ARG A 229 -6.48 24.52 7.44
N ARG A 230 -7.61 23.99 6.96
CA ARG A 230 -8.87 24.73 6.85
C ARG A 230 -9.33 25.26 8.20
N LEU A 231 -9.36 24.41 9.23
CA LEU A 231 -9.83 24.82 10.56
C LEU A 231 -8.90 25.89 11.18
N MET A 232 -7.59 25.71 11.09
CA MET A 232 -6.61 26.67 11.62
C MET A 232 -6.75 28.05 10.97
N ALA A 233 -6.99 28.09 9.66
CA ALA A 233 -7.16 29.35 8.95
C ALA A 233 -8.50 30.05 9.28
N GLN A 234 -9.58 29.28 9.45
CA GLN A 234 -10.92 29.83 9.72
C GLN A 234 -11.09 30.25 11.19
N ASN A 235 -10.42 29.56 12.12
CA ASN A 235 -10.58 29.74 13.56
C ASN A 235 -9.22 30.05 14.22
N PRO A 236 -8.61 31.23 13.98
CA PRO A 236 -7.26 31.54 14.44
C PRO A 236 -7.10 31.62 15.97
N SER A 237 -8.21 31.75 16.72
CA SER A 237 -8.20 31.75 18.18
C SER A 237 -8.33 30.34 18.79
N GLU A 238 -8.67 29.33 17.99
CA GLU A 238 -8.78 27.96 18.47
C GLU A 238 -7.38 27.39 18.70
N PHE A 239 -7.19 26.76 19.86
CA PHE A 239 -5.90 26.20 20.26
C PHE A 239 -6.05 24.82 20.89
N ASP A 240 -7.29 24.34 21.10
CA ASP A 240 -7.58 23.01 21.62
C ASP A 240 -7.29 21.96 20.53
N PRO A 241 -6.25 21.12 20.68
CA PRO A 241 -5.87 20.10 19.69
C PRO A 241 -7.03 19.18 19.31
N ARG A 242 -7.95 18.93 20.25
CA ARG A 242 -9.10 18.04 20.04
C ARG A 242 -10.04 18.54 18.95
N LYS A 243 -10.14 19.85 18.75
CA LYS A 243 -10.97 20.43 17.69
C LYS A 243 -10.39 20.15 16.31
N PHE A 244 -9.07 20.27 16.17
CA PHE A 244 -8.37 19.96 14.94
C PHE A 244 -8.42 18.47 14.63
N PHE A 245 -8.03 17.61 15.58
CA PHE A 245 -8.07 16.16 15.40
C PHE A 245 -9.50 15.62 15.23
N GLY A 246 -10.50 16.28 15.83
CA GLY A 246 -11.90 15.94 15.59
C GLY A 246 -12.32 16.10 14.12
N GLU A 247 -11.84 17.15 13.45
CA GLU A 247 -12.10 17.35 12.02
C GLU A 247 -11.27 16.41 11.14
N THR A 248 -10.03 16.08 11.53
CA THR A 248 -9.24 15.09 10.77
C THR A 248 -9.84 13.70 10.83
N VAL A 249 -10.35 13.27 12.00
CA VAL A 249 -11.05 11.99 12.16
C VAL A 249 -12.28 11.91 11.27
N LYS A 250 -13.08 12.99 11.18
CA LYS A 250 -14.24 13.04 10.26
C LYS A 250 -13.79 12.92 8.81
N ALA A 251 -12.82 13.72 8.39
CA ALA A 251 -12.32 13.73 7.01
C ALA A 251 -11.75 12.36 6.59
N MET A 252 -10.93 11.74 7.44
CA MET A 252 -10.40 10.39 7.18
C MET A 252 -11.51 9.32 7.16
N ARG A 253 -12.50 9.42 8.06
CA ARG A 253 -13.66 8.52 8.06
C ARG A 253 -14.44 8.61 6.76
N ASP A 254 -14.67 9.82 6.25
CA ASP A 254 -15.42 10.03 5.00
C ASP A 254 -14.68 9.41 3.80
N VAL A 255 -13.34 9.49 3.78
CA VAL A 255 -12.51 8.77 2.79
C VAL A 255 -12.68 7.25 2.91
N CYS A 256 -12.69 6.69 4.12
CA CYS A 256 -12.88 5.24 4.31
C CYS A 256 -14.28 4.73 3.94
N ILE A 257 -15.29 5.61 3.89
CA ILE A 257 -16.69 5.26 3.54
C ILE A 257 -16.93 5.34 2.03
N ALA A 258 -16.26 6.28 1.37
CA ALA A 258 -16.43 6.59 -0.06
C ALA A 258 -15.98 5.44 -0.97
#